data_AF-A0A6A4A3Z2-F1
#
_entry.id   AF-A0A6A4A3Z2-F1
#
_cell.length_a   1.000
_cell.length_b   1.000
_cell.length_c   1.000
_cell.angle_alpha   90.00
_cell.angle_beta   90.00
_cell.angle_gamma   90.00
#
_symmetry.space_group_name_H-M   'P 1'
#
loop_
_entity.id
_entity.type
_entity.pdbx_description
1 polymer ?
#
loop_
_entity_poly.entity_id
_entity_poly.type
_entity_poly.pdbx_seq_one_letter_code
_entity_poly.pdbx_strand_id
1 'polypeptide(L)'
;MEVLDLKGELSYERLTTWLKEMGDTATSLDNEEVVRVGTEDPEGRALVMKLLRAYRQVSESTGDCQPSTVLNIEHHIDTGKEAPIMLKQRRQAQTEDAMIEGNMRKMLSAGANEEGNGAWGFPVVLVKKKDGEVRFCVDYRALNKITKKDVYPLTRIDETLEALGGA
;
A
#
# COMPACT_ATOMS: atom_id res chain seq x y z
N MET A 1 -15.31 -18.96 23.97
CA MET A 1 -14.14 -18.08 23.81
C MET A 1 -14.72 -16.74 23.37
N GLU A 2 -15.17 -15.93 24.33
CA GLU A 2 -15.66 -14.58 24.06
C GLU A 2 -14.43 -13.71 23.81
N VAL A 3 -14.06 -13.59 22.54
CA VAL A 3 -12.95 -12.74 22.14
C VAL A 3 -13.50 -11.32 22.11
N LEU A 4 -13.21 -10.57 23.18
CA LEU A 4 -13.41 -9.12 23.34
C LEU A 4 -14.86 -8.67 23.65
N ASP A 5 -15.17 -8.45 24.94
CA ASP A 5 -16.33 -7.65 25.35
C ASP A 5 -15.99 -6.16 25.20
N LEU A 6 -16.30 -5.60 24.03
CA LEU A 6 -16.06 -4.21 23.65
C LEU A 6 -17.12 -3.29 24.28
N LYS A 7 -17.14 -3.17 25.62
CA LYS A 7 -17.86 -2.18 26.47
C LYS A 7 -19.01 -1.37 25.81
N GLY A 8 -19.97 -2.04 25.18
CA GLY A 8 -21.07 -1.41 24.45
C GLY A 8 -20.68 -0.41 23.34
N GLU A 9 -19.41 -0.33 22.93
CA GLU A 9 -18.96 0.62 21.91
C GLU A 9 -19.43 0.25 20.50
N LEU A 10 -19.60 -1.06 20.26
CA LEU A 10 -20.14 -1.60 19.02
C LEU A 10 -21.65 -1.87 19.09
N SER A 11 -22.39 -1.16 19.95
CA SER A 11 -23.85 -1.31 19.96
C SER A 11 -24.45 -0.88 18.61
N TYR A 12 -25.46 -1.63 18.16
CA TYR A 12 -26.09 -1.43 16.85
C TYR A 12 -26.61 0.00 16.65
N GLU A 13 -27.22 0.57 17.68
CA GLU A 13 -27.76 1.93 17.69
C GLU A 13 -26.66 2.99 17.49
N ARG A 14 -25.52 2.81 18.17
CA ARG A 14 -24.39 3.72 18.08
C ARG A 14 -23.72 3.63 16.71
N LEU A 15 -23.52 2.42 16.20
CA LEU A 15 -22.96 2.18 14.86
C LEU A 15 -23.85 2.79 13.77
N THR A 16 -25.17 2.65 13.90
CA THR A 16 -26.12 3.20 12.93
C THR A 16 -26.13 4.73 12.95
N THR A 17 -26.00 5.34 14.12
CA THR A 17 -25.87 6.80 14.26
C THR A 17 -24.55 7.28 13.64
N TRP A 18 -23.44 6.62 13.97
CA TRP A 18 -22.12 6.95 13.46
C TRP A 18 -22.03 6.83 11.93
N LEU A 19 -22.63 5.79 11.34
CA LEU A 19 -22.68 5.62 9.88
C LEU A 19 -23.45 6.72 9.15
N LYS A 20 -24.43 7.35 9.80
CA LYS A 20 -25.15 8.50 9.21
C LYS A 20 -24.29 9.76 9.16
N GLU A 21 -23.33 9.89 10.06
CA GLU A 21 -22.42 11.04 10.13
C GLU A 21 -21.23 10.92 9.17
N MET A 22 -20.84 9.70 8.79
CA MET A 22 -19.63 9.43 7.99
C MET A 22 -19.74 9.72 6.48
N GLY A 23 -20.90 10.13 5.98
CA GLY A 23 -21.07 10.58 4.59
C GLY A 23 -22.07 9.77 3.77
N ASP A 24 -21.78 9.59 2.48
CA ASP A 24 -22.70 8.94 1.54
C ASP A 24 -22.71 7.41 1.72
N THR A 25 -23.77 6.92 2.34
CA THR A 25 -24.03 5.47 2.51
C THR A 25 -25.04 4.92 1.49
N ALA A 26 -25.53 5.78 0.58
CA ALA A 26 -26.61 5.47 -0.35
C ALA A 26 -26.08 5.02 -1.72
N THR A 27 -24.98 5.61 -2.21
CA THR A 27 -24.40 5.19 -3.48
C THR A 27 -23.80 3.78 -3.39
N SER A 28 -24.20 2.90 -4.30
CA SER A 28 -23.69 1.53 -4.39
C SER A 28 -22.23 1.50 -4.85
N LEU A 29 -21.51 0.46 -4.44
CA LEU A 29 -20.21 0.11 -5.03
C LEU A 29 -20.42 -0.64 -6.35
N ASP A 30 -19.42 -0.61 -7.23
CA ASP A 30 -19.47 -1.27 -8.54
C ASP A 30 -19.39 -2.81 -8.45
N ASN A 31 -18.90 -3.35 -7.32
CA ASN A 31 -18.61 -4.77 -7.14
C ASN A 31 -19.21 -5.39 -5.86
N GLU A 32 -20.35 -4.90 -5.37
CA GLU A 32 -20.99 -5.37 -4.13
C GLU A 32 -21.28 -6.88 -4.10
N GLU A 33 -21.55 -7.48 -5.27
CA GLU A 33 -21.86 -8.90 -5.42
C GLU A 33 -20.68 -9.82 -5.05
N VAL A 34 -19.45 -9.32 -5.18
CA VAL A 34 -18.22 -10.08 -4.90
C VAL A 34 -17.75 -9.89 -3.45
N VAL A 35 -18.37 -8.96 -2.70
CA VAL A 35 -17.97 -8.65 -1.33
C VAL A 35 -18.32 -9.80 -0.37
N ARG A 36 -17.26 -10.44 0.14
CA ARG A 36 -17.33 -11.52 1.14
C ARG A 36 -17.22 -10.93 2.55
N VAL A 37 -18.36 -10.64 3.17
CA VAL A 37 -18.42 -10.31 4.60
C VAL A 37 -18.47 -11.62 5.38
N GLY A 38 -17.54 -11.84 6.31
CA GLY A 38 -17.43 -13.07 7.09
C GLY A 38 -18.51 -13.29 8.16
N THR A 39 -19.67 -12.63 8.05
CA THR A 39 -20.80 -12.76 8.97
C THR A 39 -21.99 -13.37 8.24
N GLU A 40 -22.70 -14.28 8.91
CA GLU A 40 -23.96 -14.84 8.45
C GLU A 40 -25.17 -13.96 8.81
N ASP A 41 -24.97 -12.97 9.68
CA ASP A 41 -26.02 -12.03 10.12
C ASP A 41 -26.34 -10.99 9.03
N PRO A 42 -27.59 -10.91 8.54
CA PRO A 42 -28.01 -9.93 7.54
C PRO A 42 -27.85 -8.47 8.02
N GLU A 43 -28.06 -8.20 9.30
CA GLU A 43 -27.98 -6.84 9.85
C GLU A 43 -26.53 -6.35 9.92
N GLY A 44 -25.62 -7.19 10.42
CA GLY A 44 -24.18 -6.95 10.41
C GLY A 44 -23.64 -6.77 8.98
N ARG A 45 -24.09 -7.60 8.02
CA ARG A 45 -23.73 -7.42 6.60
C ARG A 45 -24.16 -6.05 6.10
N ALA A 46 -25.37 -5.59 6.40
CA ALA A 46 -25.87 -4.28 5.97
C ALA A 46 -25.04 -3.11 6.54
N LEU A 47 -24.59 -3.20 7.80
CA LEU A 47 -23.72 -2.18 8.40
C LEU A 47 -22.36 -2.11 7.70
N VAL A 48 -21.73 -3.25 7.43
CA VAL A 48 -20.45 -3.31 6.72
C VAL A 48 -20.59 -2.76 5.30
N MET A 49 -21.67 -3.08 4.59
CA MET A 49 -21.92 -2.51 3.26
C MET A 49 -22.06 -1.00 3.29
N LYS A 50 -22.80 -0.45 4.27
CA LYS A 50 -22.90 1.02 4.45
C LYS A 50 -21.54 1.66 4.70
N LEU A 51 -20.68 1.03 5.49
CA LEU A 51 -19.32 1.51 5.76
C LEU A 51 -18.48 1.53 4.48
N LEU A 52 -18.50 0.44 3.70
CA LEU A 52 -17.76 0.35 2.44
C LEU A 52 -18.21 1.41 1.44
N ARG A 53 -19.52 1.70 1.38
CA ARG A 53 -20.07 2.78 0.54
C ARG A 53 -19.56 4.17 0.96
N ALA A 54 -19.56 4.45 2.27
CA ALA A 54 -19.03 5.71 2.80
C ALA A 54 -17.54 5.90 2.46
N TYR A 55 -16.77 4.81 2.46
CA TYR A 55 -15.34 4.79 2.15
C TYR A 55 -15.01 4.32 0.72
N ARG A 56 -15.95 4.48 -0.23
CA ARG A 56 -15.80 4.05 -1.63
C ARG A 56 -14.46 4.48 -2.25
N GLN A 57 -14.08 5.74 -2.05
CA GLN A 57 -12.88 6.36 -2.64
C GLN A 57 -11.57 5.67 -2.23
N VAL A 58 -11.50 5.11 -1.02
CA VAL A 58 -10.31 4.38 -0.54
C VAL A 58 -10.37 2.88 -0.84
N SER A 59 -11.56 2.37 -1.16
CA SER A 59 -11.78 0.95 -1.49
C SER A 59 -11.62 0.64 -2.98
N GLU A 60 -11.69 1.66 -3.84
CA GLU A 60 -11.48 1.52 -5.27
C GLU A 60 -10.02 1.15 -5.55
N SER A 61 -9.84 0.11 -6.38
CA SER A 61 -8.51 -0.33 -6.81
C SER A 61 -7.97 0.65 -7.85
N THR A 62 -7.30 1.71 -7.39
CA THR A 62 -6.63 2.72 -8.23
C THR A 62 -5.31 2.22 -8.81
N GLY A 63 -5.36 1.11 -9.56
CA GLY A 63 -4.24 0.59 -10.36
C GLY A 63 -2.89 0.42 -9.62
N ASP A 64 -1.83 0.17 -10.39
CA ASP A 64 -0.52 -0.20 -9.84
C ASP A 64 0.35 0.98 -9.38
N CYS A 65 -0.06 2.24 -9.58
CA CYS A 65 0.90 3.36 -9.55
C CYS A 65 0.34 4.73 -9.12
N GLN A 66 -0.57 4.85 -8.14
CA GLN A 66 -0.88 6.17 -7.56
C GLN A 66 -0.17 6.37 -6.20
N PRO A 67 0.93 7.14 -6.14
CA PRO A 67 1.41 7.69 -4.89
C PRO A 67 0.51 8.88 -4.52
N SER A 68 -0.62 8.58 -3.88
CA SER A 68 -1.54 9.61 -3.40
C SER A 68 -1.58 9.58 -1.87
N THR A 69 -0.50 10.03 -1.23
CA THR A 69 -0.63 10.45 0.17
C THR A 69 -1.18 11.87 0.16
N VAL A 70 -2.32 12.10 0.83
CA VAL A 70 -2.85 13.46 1.04
C VAL A 70 -1.90 14.27 1.94
N LEU A 71 -1.06 13.58 2.72
CA LEU A 71 -0.10 14.18 3.62
C LEU A 71 1.09 14.74 2.85
N ASN A 72 1.47 15.98 3.18
CA ASN A 72 2.67 16.64 2.68
C ASN A 72 3.90 16.17 3.49
N ILE A 73 4.24 14.89 3.37
CA ILE A 73 5.39 14.28 4.04
C ILE A 73 6.24 13.61 2.96
N GLU A 74 7.53 13.94 2.95
CA GLU A 74 8.49 13.40 2.00
C GLU A 74 9.41 12.37 2.68
N HIS A 75 9.76 11.31 1.94
CA HIS A 75 10.78 10.37 2.40
C HIS A 75 12.18 10.89 2.07
N HIS A 76 12.94 11.28 3.09
CA HIS A 76 14.32 11.70 2.94
C HIS A 76 15.29 10.52 3.07
N ILE A 77 16.17 10.34 2.08
CA ILE A 77 17.23 9.32 2.09
C ILE A 77 18.56 9.98 2.49
N ASP A 78 18.96 9.83 3.76
CA ASP A 78 20.22 10.39 4.27
C ASP A 78 21.42 9.53 3.85
N THR A 79 22.20 10.00 2.87
CA THR A 79 23.45 9.39 2.40
C THR A 79 24.71 10.03 3.02
N GLY A 80 24.55 10.94 3.98
CA GLY A 80 25.66 11.62 4.65
C GLY A 80 26.52 12.48 3.71
N LYS A 81 27.82 12.21 3.66
CA LYS A 81 28.81 12.93 2.82
C LYS A 81 29.36 12.06 1.69
N GLU A 82 28.71 10.94 1.41
CA GLU A 82 29.16 9.97 0.41
C GLU A 82 29.00 10.52 -1.01
N ALA A 83 29.94 10.16 -1.88
CA ALA A 83 29.88 10.55 -3.28
C ALA A 83 28.74 9.80 -4.02
N PRO A 84 28.16 10.39 -5.07
CA PRO A 84 27.16 9.73 -5.89
C PRO A 84 27.65 8.40 -6.49
N ILE A 85 26.76 7.40 -6.47
CA ILE A 85 27.03 6.08 -7.04
C ILE A 85 26.31 5.97 -8.38
N MET A 86 27.07 5.76 -9.45
CA MET A 86 26.57 5.48 -10.79
C MET A 86 26.95 4.06 -11.21
N LEU A 87 26.00 3.14 -11.14
CA LEU A 87 26.18 1.75 -11.56
C LEU A 87 25.72 1.55 -13.00
N LYS A 88 26.47 0.73 -13.74
CA LYS A 88 26.11 0.37 -15.11
C LYS A 88 24.85 -0.49 -15.15
N GLN A 89 23.96 -0.24 -16.12
CA GLN A 89 22.84 -1.10 -16.43
C GLN A 89 23.32 -2.53 -16.74
N ARG A 90 22.59 -3.53 -16.23
CA ARG A 90 22.85 -4.94 -16.53
C ARG A 90 22.44 -5.27 -17.95
N ARG A 91 23.14 -6.22 -18.57
CA ARG A 91 22.70 -6.79 -19.85
C ARG A 91 21.42 -7.57 -19.62
N GLN A 92 20.40 -7.26 -20.40
CA GLN A 92 19.11 -7.95 -20.39
C GLN A 92 18.88 -8.58 -21.76
N ALA A 93 18.02 -9.60 -21.82
CA ALA A 93 17.53 -10.11 -23.08
C ALA A 93 16.56 -9.11 -23.73
N GLN A 94 16.39 -9.16 -25.05
CA GLN A 94 15.49 -8.24 -25.77
C GLN A 94 14.03 -8.30 -25.26
N THR A 95 13.57 -9.49 -24.85
CA THR A 95 12.24 -9.66 -24.25
C THR A 95 12.12 -8.99 -22.88
N GLU A 96 13.20 -8.97 -22.12
CA GLU A 96 13.29 -8.32 -20.81
C GLU A 96 13.34 -6.80 -20.96
N ASP A 97 14.09 -6.29 -21.93
CA ASP A 97 14.14 -4.85 -22.24
C ASP A 97 12.76 -4.30 -22.62
N ALA A 98 11.99 -5.05 -23.44
CA ALA A 98 10.62 -4.66 -23.79
C ALA A 98 9.70 -4.59 -22.55
N MET A 99 9.88 -5.48 -21.57
CA MET A 99 9.14 -5.44 -20.31
C MET A 99 9.57 -4.25 -19.43
N ILE A 100 10.87 -3.95 -19.38
CA ILE A 100 11.42 -2.80 -18.65
C ILE A 100 10.85 -1.50 -19.21
N GLU A 101 10.90 -1.32 -20.53
CA GLU A 101 10.38 -0.13 -21.21
C GLU A 101 8.86 0.02 -21.03
N GLY A 102 8.11 -1.09 -21.13
CA GLY A 102 6.68 -1.11 -20.89
C GLY A 102 6.31 -0.64 -19.48
N ASN A 103 7.02 -1.12 -18.45
CA ASN A 103 6.80 -0.70 -17.06
C ASN A 103 7.23 0.76 -16.84
N MET A 104 8.36 1.18 -17.41
CA MET A 104 8.84 2.55 -17.30
C MET A 104 7.81 3.54 -17.87
N ARG A 105 7.25 3.27 -19.06
CA ARG A 105 6.19 4.10 -19.65
C ARG A 105 4.96 4.21 -18.75
N LYS A 106 4.53 3.10 -18.14
CA LYS A 106 3.39 3.11 -17.19
C LYS A 106 3.68 4.00 -15.98
N MET A 107 4.85 3.86 -15.37
CA MET A 107 5.25 4.67 -14.20
C MET A 107 5.39 6.16 -14.52
N LEU A 108 5.94 6.50 -15.71
CA LEU A 108 6.00 7.87 -16.21
C LEU A 108 4.59 8.44 -16.43
N SER A 109 3.70 7.68 -17.07
CA SER A 109 2.31 8.12 -17.32
C SER A 109 1.51 8.29 -16.02
N ALA A 110 1.84 7.53 -14.99
CA ALA A 110 1.21 7.60 -13.68
C ALA A 110 1.82 8.69 -12.77
N GLY A 111 2.90 9.36 -13.20
CA GLY A 111 3.59 10.38 -12.41
C GLY A 111 4.39 9.83 -11.22
N ALA A 112 4.61 8.51 -11.16
CA ALA A 112 5.41 7.88 -10.11
C ALA A 112 6.91 8.09 -10.33
N ASN A 113 7.34 8.22 -11.59
CA ASN A 113 8.71 8.51 -11.98
C ASN A 113 8.75 9.75 -12.88
N GLU A 114 9.90 10.41 -12.91
CA GLU A 114 10.20 11.51 -13.84
C GLU A 114 11.54 11.26 -14.54
N GLU A 115 11.74 11.92 -15.68
CA GLU A 115 13.04 11.92 -16.35
C GLU A 115 14.03 12.79 -15.57
N GLY A 116 15.17 12.21 -15.18
CA GLY A 116 16.19 12.90 -14.41
C GLY A 116 17.58 12.75 -15.02
N ASN A 117 18.41 13.78 -14.85
CA ASN A 117 19.84 13.75 -15.20
C ASN A 117 20.68 13.83 -13.92
N GLY A 118 20.66 12.74 -13.14
CA GLY A 118 21.31 12.65 -11.83
C GLY A 118 22.69 11.99 -11.88
N ALA A 119 23.54 12.33 -10.92
CA ALA A 119 24.82 11.64 -10.68
C ALA A 119 24.65 10.26 -10.01
N TRP A 120 23.42 9.90 -9.63
CA TRP A 120 23.05 8.61 -9.04
C TRP A 120 22.38 7.72 -10.08
N GLY A 121 22.77 6.46 -10.15
CA GLY A 121 22.15 5.50 -11.06
C GLY A 121 22.31 4.06 -10.59
N PHE A 122 21.22 3.30 -10.68
CA PHE A 122 21.14 1.93 -10.18
C PHE A 122 20.48 1.02 -11.22
N PRO A 123 20.94 -0.23 -11.37
CA PRO A 123 20.44 -1.10 -12.42
C PRO A 123 19.06 -1.66 -12.08
N VAL A 124 18.22 -1.77 -13.10
CA VAL A 124 16.95 -2.49 -13.04
C VAL A 124 17.18 -4.00 -13.07
N VAL A 125 16.36 -4.73 -12.33
CA VAL A 125 16.34 -6.19 -12.20
C VAL A 125 14.92 -6.66 -12.34
N LEU A 126 14.72 -7.68 -13.18
CA LEU A 126 13.45 -8.36 -13.32
C LEU A 126 13.41 -9.60 -12.42
N VAL A 127 12.36 -9.74 -11.62
CA VAL A 127 12.17 -10.89 -10.72
C VAL A 127 10.89 -11.61 -11.10
N LYS A 128 11.00 -12.90 -11.46
CA LYS A 128 9.85 -13.75 -11.77
C LYS A 128 9.16 -14.17 -10.47
N LYS A 129 7.86 -13.89 -10.37
CA LYS A 129 6.97 -14.42 -9.34
C LYS A 129 6.61 -15.87 -9.66
N LYS A 130 6.04 -16.57 -8.66
CA LYS A 130 5.57 -17.96 -8.81
C LYS A 130 4.38 -18.10 -9.76
N ASP A 131 3.57 -17.06 -9.88
CA ASP A 131 2.42 -16.96 -10.79
C ASP A 131 2.83 -16.70 -12.26
N GLY A 132 4.13 -16.52 -12.53
CA GLY A 132 4.66 -16.22 -13.86
C GLY A 132 4.76 -14.72 -14.17
N GLU A 133 4.25 -13.85 -13.31
CA GLU A 133 4.38 -12.39 -13.47
C GLU A 133 5.81 -11.94 -13.19
N VAL A 134 6.22 -10.82 -13.80
CA VAL A 134 7.56 -10.25 -13.64
C VAL A 134 7.48 -8.94 -12.88
N ARG A 135 8.22 -8.83 -11.76
CA ARG A 135 8.38 -7.59 -11.02
C ARG A 135 9.53 -6.77 -11.58
N PHE A 136 9.24 -5.51 -11.88
CA PHE A 136 10.24 -4.48 -12.12
C PHE A 136 10.83 -4.04 -10.77
N CYS A 137 12.13 -4.25 -10.55
CA CYS A 137 12.82 -3.87 -9.32
C CYS A 137 14.07 -3.06 -9.64
N VAL A 138 14.46 -2.14 -8.76
CA VAL A 138 15.73 -1.42 -8.85
C VAL A 138 16.68 -1.94 -7.77
N ASP A 139 17.92 -2.26 -8.13
CA ASP A 139 18.91 -2.79 -7.20
C ASP A 139 19.58 -1.66 -6.39
N TYR A 140 18.94 -1.26 -5.30
CA TYR A 140 19.46 -0.25 -4.37
C TYR A 140 20.44 -0.80 -3.32
N ARG A 141 20.99 -2.02 -3.47
CA ARG A 141 21.89 -2.58 -2.43
C ARG A 141 23.11 -1.70 -2.16
N ALA A 142 23.67 -1.05 -3.18
CA ALA A 142 24.79 -0.12 -3.02
C ALA A 142 24.37 1.15 -2.28
N LEU A 143 23.19 1.70 -2.60
CA LEU A 143 22.60 2.85 -1.89
C LEU A 143 22.33 2.51 -0.42
N ASN A 144 21.61 1.42 -0.17
CA ASN A 144 21.21 0.99 1.18
C ASN A 144 22.40 0.74 2.11
N LYS A 145 23.60 0.47 1.57
CA LYS A 145 24.82 0.29 2.36
C LYS A 145 25.36 1.61 2.93
N ILE A 146 25.16 2.72 2.22
CA ILE A 146 25.62 4.05 2.61
C ILE A 146 24.52 4.89 3.28
N THR A 147 23.25 4.54 3.06
CA THR A 147 22.11 5.21 3.69
C THR A 147 22.16 5.02 5.21
N LYS A 148 22.08 6.12 5.95
CA LYS A 148 21.89 6.07 7.41
C LYS A 148 20.52 5.48 7.72
N LYS A 149 20.50 4.46 8.57
CA LYS A 149 19.25 3.79 8.94
C LYS A 149 18.45 4.69 9.87
N ASP A 150 17.27 5.10 9.42
CA ASP A 150 16.25 5.67 10.28
C ASP A 150 15.52 4.53 11.00
N VAL A 151 15.94 4.23 12.23
CA VAL A 151 15.41 3.10 13.00
C VAL A 151 14.18 3.58 13.77
N TYR A 152 13.00 3.40 13.17
CA TYR A 152 11.75 3.54 13.88
C TYR A 152 11.51 2.32 14.79
N PRO A 153 11.24 2.51 16.10
CA PRO A 153 11.01 1.39 17.01
C PRO A 153 9.63 0.78 16.75
N LEU A 154 9.58 -0.25 15.91
CA LEU A 154 8.39 -1.09 15.76
C LEU A 154 8.31 -2.04 16.96
N THR A 155 7.15 -2.05 17.63
CA THR A 155 6.85 -2.99 18.71
C THR A 155 6.84 -4.41 18.18
N ARG A 156 7.13 -5.37 19.07
CA ARG A 156 7.07 -6.78 18.69
C ARG A 156 5.61 -7.17 18.41
N ILE A 157 5.39 -8.08 17.48
CA ILE A 157 4.04 -8.55 17.13
C ILE A 157 3.30 -9.03 18.38
N ASP A 158 3.97 -9.79 19.27
CA ASP A 158 3.38 -10.28 20.52
C ASP A 158 2.94 -9.14 21.44
N GLU A 159 3.71 -8.05 21.53
CA GLU A 159 3.38 -6.87 22.36
C GLU A 159 2.17 -6.13 21.79
N THR A 160 2.12 -5.99 20.45
CA THR A 160 0.96 -5.40 19.76
C THR A 160 -0.30 -6.26 19.96
N LEU A 161 -0.17 -7.59 19.97
CA LEU A 161 -1.27 -8.52 20.24
C LEU A 161 -1.71 -8.50 21.71
N GLU A 162 -0.76 -8.40 22.66
CA GLU A 162 -1.08 -8.26 24.08
C GLU A 162 -1.82 -6.95 24.37
N ALA A 163 -1.46 -5.85 23.70
CA ALA A 163 -2.18 -4.58 23.79
C ALA A 163 -3.63 -4.64 23.27
N LEU A 164 -3.94 -5.57 22.36
CA LEU A 164 -5.30 -5.83 21.90
C LEU A 164 -6.13 -6.66 22.91
N GLY A 165 -5.46 -7.40 23.79
CA GLY A 165 -6.08 -8.22 24.83
C GLY A 165 -6.35 -7.42 26.10
N GLY A 166 -7.61 -7.31 26.50
CA GLY A 166 -7.96 -6.90 27.85
C GLY A 166 -7.43 -7.91 28.87
N ALA A 167 -6.77 -7.40 29.90
CA ALA A 167 -6.56 -8.10 31.16
C ALA A 167 -7.87 -8.65 31.75
#